data_AF-A0A6P1IGW0-F1
#
_entry.id   AF-A0A6P1IGW0-F1
#
_cell.length_a   1.000
_cell.length_b   1.000
_cell.length_c   1.000
_cell.angle_alpha   90.00
_cell.angle_beta   90.00
_cell.angle_gamma   90.00
#
_symmetry.space_group_name_H-M   'P 1'
#
loop_
_entity.id
_entity.type
_entity.pdbx_description
1 polymer ?
#
loop_
_entity_poly.entity_id
_entity_poly.type
_entity_poly.pdbx_seq_one_letter_code
_entity_poly.pdbx_strand_id
1 'polypeptide(L)'
;MKKRTFVNSLLAVALTASTSFAAHAEGQIRIAQQFGVVYLLLNVAEDQKLIEKHGKAAGVDVKVEFVRLSGGSAVNDALLSGQIDIAGAGVGPLLTIWDRTKDKQNVRGVASLGNFPYYLVTNNPAVKTIADFSDKDRIALPAVGVSVQSRVLQLASAQRWGQDQYNKLDKLQVAVPHPDATAAIIKGGTEISAHFGNPPFQNQALAGNANARIVLNSYDVLGGPSSATVLYATEKFRAENPKTYRAFTSALQEAAEYITKNPEGAADIYLRTGQGSIDRKLLLSIIKDPAVQFKLEPQNTFKLATFMHSIGAIKNKPTSARDYFFDDGHSAAAN
;
A
#
# COMPACT_ATOMS: atom_id res chain seq x y z
N MET A 1 3.79 -32.26 86.11
CA MET A 1 3.82 -31.06 85.23
C MET A 1 4.64 -31.39 84.00
N LYS A 2 3.98 -31.48 82.83
CA LYS A 2 4.59 -31.77 81.52
C LYS A 2 5.05 -30.45 80.87
N LYS A 3 6.24 -30.39 80.28
CA LYS A 3 6.54 -29.42 79.22
C LYS A 3 7.12 -30.15 78.01
N ARG A 4 6.37 -30.04 76.92
CA ARG A 4 6.56 -30.66 75.61
C ARG A 4 7.56 -29.86 74.80
N THR A 5 8.44 -30.57 74.12
CA THR A 5 9.25 -30.13 72.98
C THR A 5 8.36 -29.70 71.82
N PHE A 6 8.59 -28.51 71.27
CA PHE A 6 7.98 -28.04 70.03
C PHE A 6 8.99 -28.19 68.89
N VAL A 7 8.64 -29.00 67.90
CA VAL A 7 9.32 -29.13 66.62
C VAL A 7 8.69 -28.09 65.67
N ASN A 8 9.48 -27.13 65.20
CA ASN A 8 9.06 -26.16 64.18
C ASN A 8 9.37 -26.73 62.79
N SER A 9 8.32 -27.16 62.09
CA SER A 9 8.37 -27.47 60.65
C SER A 9 8.24 -26.16 59.86
N LEU A 10 9.30 -25.76 59.16
CA LEU A 10 9.25 -24.69 58.15
C LEU A 10 8.75 -25.27 56.83
N LEU A 11 7.55 -24.86 56.41
CA LEU A 11 7.00 -25.11 55.08
C LEU A 11 7.49 -23.98 54.15
N ALA A 12 8.41 -24.28 53.24
CA ALA A 12 8.82 -23.35 52.20
C ALA A 12 7.76 -23.34 51.08
N VAL A 13 6.98 -22.27 50.99
CA VAL A 13 6.09 -22.02 49.85
C VAL A 13 6.91 -21.41 48.72
N ALA A 14 7.16 -22.20 47.67
CA ALA A 14 7.75 -21.71 46.45
C ALA A 14 6.71 -20.85 45.70
N LEU A 15 6.93 -19.53 45.66
CA LEU A 15 6.18 -18.61 44.81
C LEU A 15 6.67 -18.80 43.37
N THR A 16 5.99 -19.64 42.58
CA THR A 16 6.13 -19.61 41.12
C THR A 16 5.51 -18.31 40.62
N ALA A 17 6.36 -17.36 40.26
CA ALA A 17 5.97 -16.17 39.52
C ALA A 17 5.50 -16.58 38.13
N SER A 18 4.20 -16.84 38.01
CA SER A 18 3.51 -16.91 36.72
C SER A 18 3.61 -15.51 36.11
N THR A 19 4.56 -15.30 35.21
CA THR A 19 4.50 -14.18 34.27
C THR A 19 3.33 -14.45 33.34
N SER A 20 2.12 -14.10 33.80
CA SER A 20 0.97 -13.94 32.94
C SER A 20 1.32 -12.83 31.96
N PHE A 21 1.87 -13.19 30.81
CA PHE A 21 1.65 -12.37 29.63
C PHE A 21 0.14 -12.18 29.57
N ALA A 22 -0.32 -10.95 29.77
CA ALA A 22 -1.71 -10.62 29.48
C ALA A 22 -1.95 -11.16 28.07
N ALA A 23 -2.73 -12.23 27.96
CA ALA A 23 -3.11 -12.79 26.69
C ALA A 23 -3.99 -11.73 26.04
N HIS A 24 -3.36 -10.78 25.34
CA HIS A 24 -4.06 -9.93 24.40
C HIS A 24 -4.72 -10.91 23.44
N ALA A 25 -6.05 -10.99 23.50
CA ALA A 25 -6.80 -11.81 22.58
C ALA A 25 -6.56 -11.22 21.18
N GLU A 26 -5.76 -11.92 20.38
CA GLU A 26 -5.66 -11.68 18.95
C GLU A 26 -7.04 -11.88 18.31
N GLY A 27 -7.27 -11.30 17.13
CA GLY A 27 -8.56 -11.42 16.44
C GLY A 27 -9.20 -10.10 16.04
N GLN A 28 -8.51 -8.97 16.14
CA GLN A 28 -8.94 -7.74 15.48
C GLN A 28 -7.92 -7.34 14.42
N ILE A 29 -8.41 -6.93 13.24
CA ILE A 29 -7.57 -6.39 12.17
C ILE A 29 -8.31 -5.26 11.44
N ARG A 30 -7.74 -4.06 11.49
CA ARG A 30 -8.24 -2.86 10.81
C ARG A 30 -7.33 -2.52 9.65
N ILE A 31 -7.87 -2.52 8.44
CA ILE A 31 -7.11 -2.43 7.19
C ILE A 31 -7.47 -1.12 6.50
N ALA A 32 -6.52 -0.20 6.38
CA ALA A 32 -6.70 0.95 5.51
C ALA A 32 -6.38 0.60 4.06
N GLN A 33 -7.20 1.10 3.16
CA GLN A 33 -6.95 1.11 1.71
C GLN A 33 -7.30 2.48 1.13
N GLN A 34 -6.80 2.75 -0.07
CA GLN A 34 -7.23 3.90 -0.87
C GLN A 34 -8.20 3.42 -1.96
N PHE A 35 -8.12 4.02 -3.14
CA PHE A 35 -9.00 3.72 -4.27
C PHE A 35 -8.24 3.02 -5.39
N GLY A 36 -8.94 2.13 -6.10
CA GLY A 36 -8.49 1.55 -7.38
C GLY A 36 -8.41 0.03 -7.34
N VAL A 37 -8.29 -0.56 -8.54
CA VAL A 37 -8.18 -2.02 -8.73
C VAL A 37 -6.88 -2.58 -8.15
N VAL A 38 -5.93 -1.71 -7.82
CA VAL A 38 -4.71 -2.05 -7.11
C VAL A 38 -4.95 -2.67 -5.72
N TYR A 39 -6.19 -2.57 -5.19
CA TYR A 39 -6.61 -3.18 -3.93
C TYR A 39 -7.44 -4.47 -4.12
N LEU A 40 -7.53 -5.02 -5.34
CA LEU A 40 -8.40 -6.15 -5.66
C LEU A 40 -8.17 -7.40 -4.78
N LEU A 41 -6.94 -7.66 -4.33
CA LEU A 41 -6.68 -8.75 -3.37
C LEU A 41 -7.49 -8.56 -2.08
N LEU A 42 -7.55 -7.33 -1.55
CA LEU A 42 -8.32 -7.00 -0.37
C LEU A 42 -9.82 -7.10 -0.64
N ASN A 43 -10.29 -6.65 -1.81
CA ASN A 43 -11.71 -6.75 -2.18
C ASN A 43 -12.17 -8.21 -2.26
N VAL A 44 -11.36 -9.09 -2.83
CA VAL A 44 -11.63 -10.53 -2.87
C VAL A 44 -11.59 -11.15 -1.49
N ALA A 45 -10.60 -10.79 -0.67
CA ALA A 45 -10.52 -11.26 0.71
C ALA A 45 -11.72 -10.81 1.57
N GLU A 46 -12.23 -9.59 1.35
CA GLU A 46 -13.41 -9.03 2.00
C GLU A 46 -14.71 -9.74 1.55
N ASP A 47 -14.98 -9.80 0.24
CA ASP A 47 -16.21 -10.39 -0.31
C ASP A 47 -16.35 -11.88 0.07
N GLN A 48 -15.24 -12.62 0.06
CA GLN A 48 -15.22 -14.05 0.38
C GLN A 48 -14.91 -14.36 1.86
N LYS A 49 -14.76 -13.33 2.71
CA LYS A 49 -14.42 -13.48 4.15
C LYS A 49 -13.20 -14.37 4.39
N LEU A 50 -12.17 -14.22 3.55
CA LEU A 50 -11.01 -15.11 3.55
C LEU A 50 -10.18 -14.96 4.83
N ILE A 51 -10.08 -13.74 5.38
CA ILE A 51 -9.32 -13.51 6.62
C ILE A 51 -9.99 -14.22 7.78
N GLU A 52 -11.31 -14.12 7.89
CA GLU A 52 -12.10 -14.81 8.92
C GLU A 52 -12.07 -16.33 8.73
N LYS A 53 -12.14 -16.81 7.47
CA LYS A 53 -11.99 -18.24 7.13
C LYS A 53 -10.66 -18.79 7.63
N HIS A 54 -9.55 -18.13 7.30
CA HIS A 54 -8.21 -18.55 7.74
C HIS A 54 -8.00 -18.36 9.24
N GLY A 55 -8.61 -17.33 9.84
CA GLY A 55 -8.61 -17.12 11.29
C GLY A 55 -9.25 -18.28 12.05
N LYS A 56 -10.45 -18.68 11.63
CA LYS A 56 -11.18 -19.82 12.23
C LYS A 56 -10.39 -21.12 12.13
N ALA A 57 -9.75 -21.37 10.98
CA ALA A 57 -8.87 -22.52 10.79
C ALA A 57 -7.65 -22.49 11.73
N ALA A 58 -7.19 -21.30 12.13
CA ALA A 58 -6.13 -21.10 13.12
C ALA A 58 -6.64 -21.02 14.58
N GLY A 59 -7.94 -21.23 14.82
CA GLY A 59 -8.55 -21.18 16.15
C GLY A 59 -8.72 -19.76 16.72
N VAL A 60 -8.89 -18.75 15.86
CA VAL A 60 -9.12 -17.35 16.25
C VAL A 60 -10.34 -16.83 15.50
N ASP A 61 -11.27 -16.19 16.21
CA ASP A 61 -12.35 -15.45 15.56
C ASP A 61 -11.83 -14.05 15.19
N VAL A 62 -11.68 -13.78 13.90
CA VAL A 62 -11.09 -12.53 13.41
C VAL A 62 -12.20 -11.55 13.02
N LYS A 63 -12.24 -10.40 13.68
CA LYS A 63 -13.02 -9.22 13.31
C LYS A 63 -12.20 -8.36 12.35
N VAL A 64 -12.67 -8.25 11.12
CA VAL A 64 -12.05 -7.43 10.07
C VAL A 64 -12.81 -6.12 9.92
N GLU A 65 -12.08 -5.02 9.86
CA GLU A 65 -12.63 -3.70 9.56
C GLU A 65 -11.82 -3.06 8.43
N PHE A 66 -12.50 -2.55 7.40
CA PHE A 66 -11.85 -1.81 6.32
C PHE A 66 -12.11 -0.31 6.47
N VAL A 67 -11.06 0.48 6.35
CA VAL A 67 -11.12 1.95 6.35
C VAL A 67 -10.63 2.46 5.00
N ARG A 68 -11.30 3.48 4.46
CA ARG A 68 -10.88 4.11 3.21
C ARG A 68 -10.30 5.49 3.50
N LEU A 69 -9.09 5.75 3.01
CA LEU A 69 -8.37 6.99 3.23
C LEU A 69 -7.94 7.62 1.90
N SER A 70 -7.79 8.95 1.90
CA SER A 70 -7.63 9.76 0.69
C SER A 70 -6.23 9.69 0.07
N GLY A 71 -5.20 9.32 0.83
CA GLY A 71 -3.82 9.31 0.35
C GLY A 71 -2.83 8.74 1.36
N GLY A 72 -1.57 8.58 0.93
CA GLY A 72 -0.53 7.90 1.71
C GLY A 72 -0.19 8.57 3.05
N SER A 73 -0.25 9.90 3.13
CA SER A 73 -0.01 10.63 4.40
C SER A 73 -1.06 10.29 5.45
N ALA A 74 -2.34 10.32 5.08
CA ALA A 74 -3.44 9.97 5.98
C ALA A 74 -3.37 8.50 6.44
N VAL A 75 -2.97 7.59 5.54
CA VAL A 75 -2.72 6.18 5.89
C VAL A 75 -1.60 6.04 6.91
N ASN A 76 -0.48 6.74 6.72
CA ASN A 76 0.63 6.72 7.67
C ASN A 76 0.23 7.27 9.04
N ASP A 77 -0.52 8.37 9.08
CA ASP A 77 -0.97 8.98 10.35
C ASP A 77 -1.96 8.06 11.08
N ALA A 78 -2.87 7.39 10.35
CA ALA A 78 -3.77 6.40 10.93
C ALA A 78 -3.01 5.20 11.54
N LEU A 79 -1.95 4.72 10.88
CA LEU A 79 -1.13 3.62 11.40
C LEU A 79 -0.36 4.05 12.65
N LEU A 80 0.28 5.24 12.62
CA LEU A 80 1.06 5.77 13.75
C LEU A 80 0.20 6.07 14.99
N SER A 81 -1.06 6.47 14.79
CA SER A 81 -2.03 6.71 15.86
C SER A 81 -2.74 5.44 16.36
N GLY A 82 -2.46 4.27 15.76
CA GLY A 82 -3.09 3.01 16.13
C GLY A 82 -4.57 2.91 15.75
N GLN A 83 -5.05 3.74 14.81
CA GLN A 83 -6.42 3.66 14.27
C GLN A 83 -6.59 2.48 13.31
N ILE A 84 -5.51 2.03 12.69
CA ILE A 84 -5.46 0.86 11.81
C ILE A 84 -4.27 -0.03 12.20
N ASP A 85 -4.33 -1.29 11.77
CA ASP A 85 -3.32 -2.30 12.04
C ASP A 85 -2.50 -2.62 10.78
N ILE A 86 -3.17 -2.63 9.62
CA ILE A 86 -2.56 -2.77 8.30
C ILE A 86 -2.83 -1.51 7.48
N ALA A 87 -1.76 -0.96 6.93
CA ALA A 87 -1.80 0.18 6.03
C ALA A 87 -1.62 -0.26 4.58
N GLY A 88 -2.56 0.06 3.70
CA GLY A 88 -2.49 -0.14 2.26
C GLY A 88 -2.26 1.17 1.51
N ALA A 89 -1.05 1.38 1.01
CA ALA A 89 -0.68 2.57 0.24
C ALA A 89 0.41 2.23 -0.78
N GLY A 90 1.15 3.23 -1.27
CA GLY A 90 2.27 2.99 -2.17
C GLY A 90 3.61 2.73 -1.47
N VAL A 91 4.63 2.37 -2.25
CA VAL A 91 6.01 2.21 -1.77
C VAL A 91 6.60 3.53 -1.25
N GLY A 92 6.25 4.69 -1.82
CA GLY A 92 6.66 6.00 -1.30
C GLY A 92 6.24 6.24 0.16
N PRO A 93 4.94 6.09 0.50
CA PRO A 93 4.47 6.14 1.89
C PRO A 93 5.13 5.12 2.81
N LEU A 94 5.31 3.86 2.36
CA LEU A 94 6.01 2.81 3.12
C LEU A 94 7.44 3.25 3.47
N LEU A 95 8.23 3.69 2.49
CA LEU A 95 9.62 4.12 2.72
C LEU A 95 9.69 5.31 3.67
N THR A 96 8.74 6.23 3.56
CA THR A 96 8.64 7.40 4.45
C THR A 96 8.38 6.98 5.89
N ILE A 97 7.43 6.07 6.14
CA ILE A 97 7.11 5.63 7.51
C ILE A 97 8.15 4.66 8.07
N TRP A 98 8.74 3.81 7.23
CA TRP A 98 9.87 2.96 7.58
C TRP A 98 11.03 3.78 8.14
N ASP A 99 11.45 4.83 7.41
CA ASP A 99 12.54 5.72 7.83
C ASP A 99 12.24 6.40 9.17
N ARG A 100 11.01 6.90 9.33
CA ARG A 100 10.57 7.63 10.54
C ARG A 100 10.43 6.74 11.78
N THR A 101 10.17 5.44 11.60
CA THR A 101 9.84 4.50 12.68
C THR A 101 10.94 3.48 12.95
N LYS A 102 12.05 3.54 12.20
CA LYS A 102 13.24 2.72 12.44
C LYS A 102 13.68 2.83 13.90
N ASP A 103 13.95 1.68 14.51
CA ASP A 103 14.35 1.50 15.91
C ASP A 103 13.28 1.94 16.93
N LYS A 104 12.02 2.09 16.50
CA LYS A 104 10.85 2.41 17.33
C LYS A 104 9.69 1.45 17.04
N GLN A 105 8.66 1.90 16.32
CA GLN A 105 7.53 1.04 15.91
C GLN A 105 7.91 0.02 14.83
N ASN A 106 9.05 0.23 14.16
CA ASN A 106 9.57 -0.64 13.10
C ASN A 106 8.50 -1.02 12.08
N VAL A 107 7.91 -0.01 11.45
CA VAL A 107 6.94 -0.26 10.37
C VAL A 107 7.67 -0.83 9.16
N ARG A 108 7.19 -1.97 8.67
CA ARG A 108 7.73 -2.65 7.49
C ARG A 108 6.62 -3.20 6.61
N GLY A 109 6.95 -3.40 5.35
CA GLY A 109 6.11 -4.02 4.34
C GLY A 109 5.75 -5.46 4.71
N VAL A 110 4.47 -5.77 4.62
CA VAL A 110 3.89 -7.10 4.80
C VAL A 110 3.87 -7.84 3.47
N ALA A 111 3.30 -7.23 2.43
CA ALA A 111 3.16 -7.82 1.11
C ALA A 111 2.97 -6.75 0.03
N SER A 112 3.24 -7.10 -1.22
CA SER A 112 2.72 -6.39 -2.39
C SER A 112 1.24 -6.71 -2.60
N LEU A 113 0.51 -5.81 -3.27
CA LEU A 113 -0.81 -6.11 -3.82
C LEU A 113 -0.76 -6.43 -5.32
N GLY A 114 0.43 -6.34 -5.91
CA GLY A 114 0.64 -6.57 -7.32
C GLY A 114 1.52 -5.52 -8.00
N ASN A 115 1.76 -5.76 -9.27
CA ASN A 115 2.47 -4.84 -10.15
C ASN A 115 1.45 -4.16 -11.06
N PHE A 116 1.48 -2.83 -11.07
CA PHE A 116 0.58 -2.02 -11.88
C PHE A 116 1.35 -0.85 -12.51
N PRO A 117 1.25 -0.61 -13.82
CA PRO A 117 1.79 0.61 -14.40
C PRO A 117 0.91 1.77 -13.99
N TYR A 118 1.52 2.79 -13.40
CA TYR A 118 0.88 4.08 -13.14
C TYR A 118 1.18 5.05 -14.27
N TYR A 119 0.17 5.77 -14.72
CA TYR A 119 0.27 6.73 -15.82
C TYR A 119 0.05 8.16 -15.36
N LEU A 120 0.92 9.06 -15.81
CA LEU A 120 0.62 10.50 -15.82
C LEU A 120 -0.17 10.80 -17.10
N VAL A 121 -1.45 11.09 -16.92
CA VAL A 121 -2.37 11.43 -18.01
C VAL A 121 -2.61 12.93 -18.01
N THR A 122 -2.55 13.57 -19.18
CA THR A 122 -2.93 14.98 -19.35
C THR A 122 -4.03 15.13 -20.38
N ASN A 123 -4.93 16.10 -20.19
CA ASN A 123 -5.89 16.54 -21.20
C ASN A 123 -5.46 17.84 -21.91
N ASN A 124 -4.30 18.41 -21.57
CA ASN A 124 -3.76 19.60 -22.22
C ASN A 124 -3.11 19.22 -23.57
N PRO A 125 -3.56 19.77 -24.72
CA PRO A 125 -2.99 19.48 -26.04
C PRO A 125 -1.54 19.97 -26.22
N ALA A 126 -1.12 20.97 -25.44
CA ALA A 126 0.25 21.47 -25.49
C ALA A 126 1.24 20.53 -24.79
N VAL A 127 0.77 19.68 -23.86
CA VAL A 127 1.64 18.77 -23.09
C VAL A 127 1.71 17.41 -23.77
N LYS A 128 2.92 17.05 -24.24
CA LYS A 128 3.23 15.75 -24.86
C LYS A 128 4.20 14.93 -24.03
N THR A 129 5.00 15.59 -23.22
CA THR A 129 5.98 15.00 -22.31
C THR A 129 5.97 15.78 -21.00
N ILE A 130 6.61 15.24 -19.96
CA ILE A 130 6.78 15.96 -18.69
C ILE A 130 7.55 17.29 -18.82
N ALA A 131 8.24 17.54 -19.93
CA ALA A 131 8.96 18.78 -20.18
C ALA A 131 8.10 19.93 -20.72
N ASP A 132 6.87 19.62 -21.14
CA ASP A 132 5.96 20.61 -21.71
C ASP A 132 5.06 21.25 -20.64
N PHE A 133 5.09 20.74 -19.40
CA PHE A 133 4.35 21.33 -18.28
C PHE A 133 4.84 22.74 -17.96
N SER A 134 3.89 23.63 -17.66
CA SER A 134 4.12 25.02 -17.32
C SER A 134 3.43 25.41 -16.01
N ASP A 135 3.62 26.64 -15.54
CA ASP A 135 2.95 27.15 -14.32
C ASP A 135 1.42 27.26 -14.45
N LYS A 136 0.88 27.08 -15.67
CA LYS A 136 -0.56 27.00 -15.95
C LYS A 136 -1.15 25.63 -15.66
N ASP A 137 -0.32 24.61 -15.50
CA ASP A 137 -0.75 23.24 -15.30
C ASP A 137 -0.87 22.91 -13.80
N ARG A 138 -1.80 22.01 -13.47
CA ARG A 138 -1.86 21.35 -12.16
C ARG A 138 -1.89 19.84 -12.34
N ILE A 139 -0.99 19.18 -11.62
CA ILE A 139 -0.81 17.73 -11.63
C ILE A 139 -1.45 17.16 -10.37
N ALA A 140 -2.64 16.60 -10.49
CA ALA A 140 -3.32 15.94 -9.39
C ALA A 140 -2.65 14.61 -9.03
N LEU A 141 -2.51 14.34 -7.73
CA LEU A 141 -2.10 13.06 -7.16
C LEU A 141 -2.51 12.95 -5.68
N PRO A 142 -2.47 11.76 -5.05
CA PRO A 142 -3.05 11.58 -3.71
C PRO A 142 -2.34 12.32 -2.57
N ALA A 143 -1.03 12.54 -2.66
CA ALA A 143 -0.26 13.24 -1.63
C ALA A 143 1.07 13.77 -2.18
N VAL A 144 1.23 15.10 -2.20
CA VAL A 144 2.46 15.79 -2.65
C VAL A 144 3.64 15.40 -1.76
N GLY A 145 4.75 15.03 -2.40
CA GLY A 145 5.98 14.62 -1.72
C GLY A 145 5.90 13.31 -0.94
N VAL A 146 4.76 12.61 -0.93
CA VAL A 146 4.60 11.37 -0.15
C VAL A 146 4.13 10.21 -1.01
N SER A 147 3.15 10.42 -1.90
CA SER A 147 2.60 9.33 -2.70
C SER A 147 3.65 8.72 -3.64
N VAL A 148 3.45 7.45 -4.02
CA VAL A 148 4.33 6.78 -4.99
C VAL A 148 4.37 7.54 -6.32
N GLN A 149 3.26 8.16 -6.73
CA GLN A 149 3.20 9.01 -7.92
C GLN A 149 4.11 10.22 -7.82
N SER A 150 4.07 10.93 -6.69
CA SER A 150 4.93 12.10 -6.47
C SER A 150 6.40 11.69 -6.48
N ARG A 151 6.75 10.56 -5.83
CA ARG A 151 8.13 10.03 -5.82
C ARG A 151 8.61 9.54 -7.18
N VAL A 152 7.76 8.89 -7.97
CA VAL A 152 8.10 8.48 -9.34
C VAL A 152 8.24 9.71 -10.25
N LEU A 153 7.41 10.74 -10.09
CA LEU A 153 7.55 11.98 -10.86
C LEU A 153 8.84 12.73 -10.50
N GLN A 154 9.26 12.69 -9.24
CA GLN A 154 10.56 13.20 -8.81
C GLN A 154 11.72 12.42 -9.45
N LEU A 155 11.63 11.09 -9.49
CA LEU A 155 12.64 10.24 -10.14
C LEU A 155 12.71 10.51 -11.65
N ALA A 156 11.56 10.65 -12.30
CA ALA A 156 11.48 11.02 -13.72
C ALA A 156 12.08 12.41 -13.98
N SER A 157 11.82 13.37 -13.08
CA SER A 157 12.39 14.71 -13.16
C SER A 157 13.91 14.69 -13.03
N ALA A 158 14.44 13.90 -12.08
CA ALA A 158 15.88 13.70 -11.90
C ALA A 158 16.54 13.04 -13.12
N GLN A 159 15.89 12.03 -13.72
CA GLN A 159 16.37 11.39 -14.96
C GLN A 159 16.37 12.37 -16.15
N ARG A 160 15.41 13.30 -16.19
CA ARG A 160 15.24 14.23 -17.32
C ARG A 160 16.12 15.48 -17.20
N TRP A 161 16.26 16.05 -16.01
CA TRP A 161 16.89 17.37 -15.80
C TRP A 161 18.09 17.33 -14.84
N GLY A 162 18.46 16.17 -14.31
CA GLY A 162 19.53 16.01 -13.32
C GLY A 162 19.01 15.98 -11.88
N GLN A 163 19.81 15.40 -10.98
CA GLN A 163 19.40 15.15 -9.59
C GLN A 163 18.97 16.43 -8.85
N ASP A 164 19.64 17.56 -9.05
CA ASP A 164 19.31 18.83 -8.40
C ASP A 164 17.94 19.40 -8.83
N GLN A 165 17.35 18.85 -9.89
CA GLN A 165 16.05 19.25 -10.43
C GLN A 165 14.97 18.19 -10.15
N TYR A 166 15.20 17.28 -9.20
CA TYR A 166 14.25 16.21 -8.88
C TYR A 166 12.85 16.74 -8.51
N ASN A 167 12.75 17.91 -7.87
CA ASN A 167 11.50 18.50 -7.41
C ASN A 167 10.89 19.51 -8.40
N LYS A 168 11.42 19.61 -9.63
CA LYS A 168 11.03 20.66 -10.59
C LYS A 168 9.52 20.75 -10.83
N LEU A 169 8.83 19.62 -10.83
CA LEU A 169 7.38 19.55 -11.05
C LEU A 169 6.56 19.56 -9.76
N ASP A 170 7.18 19.55 -8.57
CA ASP A 170 6.46 19.50 -7.30
C ASP A 170 5.58 20.72 -7.08
N LYS A 171 6.04 21.90 -7.53
CA LYS A 171 5.26 23.15 -7.47
C LYS A 171 3.95 23.12 -8.28
N LEU A 172 3.81 22.18 -9.21
CA LEU A 172 2.61 22.02 -10.03
C LEU A 172 1.66 20.98 -9.42
N GLN A 173 2.09 20.23 -8.41
CA GLN A 173 1.30 19.14 -7.86
C GLN A 173 0.21 19.66 -6.92
N VAL A 174 -0.96 19.03 -6.98
CA VAL A 174 -2.07 19.27 -6.05
C VAL A 174 -2.56 17.95 -5.47
N ALA A 175 -2.82 17.94 -4.15
CA ALA A 175 -3.29 16.76 -3.44
C ALA A 175 -4.80 16.56 -3.67
N VAL A 176 -5.17 15.53 -4.43
CA VAL A 176 -6.56 15.23 -4.82
C VAL A 176 -6.77 13.71 -4.84
N PRO A 177 -7.86 13.17 -4.27
CA PRO A 177 -8.21 11.76 -4.39
C PRO A 177 -8.34 11.33 -5.86
N HIS A 178 -7.98 10.07 -6.17
CA HIS A 178 -8.05 9.56 -7.54
C HIS A 178 -9.42 9.75 -8.23
N PRO A 179 -10.58 9.48 -7.58
CA PRO A 179 -11.89 9.71 -8.20
C PRO A 179 -12.11 11.15 -8.66
N ASP A 180 -11.77 12.12 -7.79
CA ASP A 180 -12.00 13.55 -8.06
C ASP A 180 -11.06 14.05 -9.17
N ALA A 181 -9.80 13.62 -9.14
CA ALA A 181 -8.83 13.96 -10.16
C ALA A 181 -9.23 13.40 -11.54
N THR A 182 -9.71 12.16 -11.59
CA THR A 182 -10.21 11.55 -12.83
C THR A 182 -11.45 12.26 -13.36
N ALA A 183 -12.40 12.60 -12.49
CA ALA A 183 -13.57 13.39 -12.90
C ALA A 183 -13.17 14.76 -13.50
N ALA A 184 -12.19 15.44 -12.90
CA ALA A 184 -11.66 16.69 -13.42
C ALA A 184 -10.98 16.54 -14.80
N ILE A 185 -10.18 15.49 -14.99
CA ILE A 185 -9.55 15.20 -16.28
C ILE A 185 -10.59 14.86 -17.34
N ILE A 186 -11.59 14.03 -17.02
CA ILE A 186 -12.67 13.65 -17.94
C ILE A 186 -13.46 14.88 -18.38
N LYS A 187 -13.90 15.70 -17.42
CA LYS A 187 -14.68 16.91 -17.69
C LYS A 187 -13.89 17.93 -18.53
N GLY A 188 -12.60 18.09 -18.24
CA GLY A 188 -11.77 19.15 -18.83
C GLY A 188 -12.19 20.55 -18.38
N GLY A 189 -11.45 21.56 -18.84
CA GLY A 189 -11.76 22.98 -18.56
C GLY A 189 -11.53 23.43 -17.11
N THR A 190 -10.85 22.63 -16.30
CA THR A 190 -10.40 22.99 -14.95
C THR A 190 -8.91 23.30 -14.94
N GLU A 191 -8.39 23.86 -13.84
CA GLU A 191 -6.93 24.05 -13.66
C GLU A 191 -6.17 22.72 -13.56
N ILE A 192 -6.85 21.62 -13.17
CA ILE A 192 -6.29 20.28 -13.17
C ILE A 192 -6.19 19.80 -14.62
N SER A 193 -4.99 19.92 -15.17
CA SER A 193 -4.67 19.54 -16.55
C SER A 193 -3.99 18.18 -16.64
N ALA A 194 -3.52 17.62 -15.53
CA ALA A 194 -2.95 16.28 -15.48
C ALA A 194 -3.26 15.53 -14.18
N HIS A 195 -3.27 14.20 -14.26
CA HIS A 195 -3.45 13.29 -13.14
C HIS A 195 -2.42 12.18 -13.22
N PHE A 196 -1.61 12.02 -12.17
CA PHE A 196 -0.81 10.81 -12.02
C PHE A 196 -1.68 9.75 -11.32
N GLY A 197 -2.29 8.89 -12.13
CA GLY A 197 -3.29 7.92 -11.69
C GLY A 197 -2.72 6.54 -11.40
N ASN A 198 -3.54 5.73 -10.74
CA ASN A 198 -3.42 4.28 -10.76
C ASN A 198 -4.62 3.68 -11.53
N PRO A 199 -4.60 2.39 -11.90
CA PRO A 199 -5.77 1.75 -12.47
C PRO A 199 -6.91 1.62 -11.45
N PRO A 200 -8.18 1.80 -11.87
CA PRO A 200 -8.61 2.05 -13.24
C PRO A 200 -8.73 3.53 -13.61
N PHE A 201 -8.42 4.45 -12.70
CA PHE A 201 -8.64 5.88 -12.85
C PHE A 201 -7.93 6.49 -14.07
N GLN A 202 -6.69 6.09 -14.31
CA GLN A 202 -5.96 6.47 -15.53
C GLN A 202 -6.65 5.97 -16.80
N ASN A 203 -7.23 4.77 -16.77
CA ASN A 203 -7.93 4.17 -17.91
C ASN A 203 -9.27 4.87 -18.16
N GLN A 204 -9.98 5.23 -17.09
CA GLN A 204 -11.21 6.01 -17.16
C GLN A 204 -10.96 7.40 -17.73
N ALA A 205 -9.88 8.08 -17.33
CA ALA A 205 -9.49 9.36 -17.89
C ALA A 205 -9.24 9.28 -19.41
N LEU A 206 -8.50 8.25 -19.85
CA LEU A 206 -8.22 8.00 -21.27
C LEU A 206 -9.47 7.65 -22.08
N ALA A 207 -10.40 6.89 -21.51
CA ALA A 207 -11.65 6.51 -22.18
C ALA A 207 -12.67 7.66 -22.19
N GLY A 208 -12.69 8.51 -21.16
CA GLY A 208 -13.71 9.54 -20.94
C GLY A 208 -13.40 10.89 -21.55
N ASN A 209 -12.16 11.16 -21.97
CA ASN A 209 -11.78 12.42 -22.61
C ASN A 209 -10.90 12.18 -23.84
N ALA A 210 -11.38 12.58 -25.01
CA ALA A 210 -10.67 12.42 -26.28
C ALA A 210 -9.32 13.17 -26.34
N ASN A 211 -9.13 14.19 -25.51
CA ASN A 211 -7.86 14.92 -25.40
C ASN A 211 -6.90 14.28 -24.39
N ALA A 212 -7.34 13.32 -23.58
CA ALA A 212 -6.50 12.67 -22.59
C ALA A 212 -5.43 11.79 -23.26
N ARG A 213 -4.18 11.93 -22.83
CA ARG A 213 -3.05 11.12 -23.29
C ARG A 213 -2.05 10.84 -22.18
N ILE A 214 -1.35 9.73 -22.28
CA ILE A 214 -0.26 9.37 -21.37
C ILE A 214 0.98 10.18 -21.76
N VAL A 215 1.61 10.83 -20.77
CA VAL A 215 2.88 11.58 -20.94
C VAL A 215 4.02 11.04 -20.09
N LEU A 216 3.72 10.08 -19.20
CA LEU A 216 4.70 9.30 -18.44
C LEU A 216 4.09 7.95 -18.03
N ASN A 217 4.88 6.88 -18.15
CA ASN A 217 4.60 5.57 -17.58
C ASN A 217 5.63 5.25 -16.49
N SER A 218 5.14 4.91 -15.29
CA SER A 218 6.00 4.56 -14.16
C SER A 218 6.97 3.40 -14.43
N TYR A 219 6.60 2.41 -15.25
CA TYR A 219 7.47 1.28 -15.56
C TYR A 219 8.69 1.71 -16.37
N ASP A 220 8.55 2.69 -17.27
CA ASP A 220 9.67 3.22 -18.05
C ASP A 220 10.66 3.95 -17.12
N VAL A 221 10.14 4.70 -16.15
CA VAL A 221 10.95 5.40 -15.13
C VAL A 221 11.65 4.41 -14.19
N LEU A 222 10.95 3.37 -13.76
CA LEU A 222 11.45 2.37 -12.82
C LEU A 222 12.28 1.28 -13.51
N GLY A 223 12.22 1.15 -14.84
CA GLY A 223 12.97 0.17 -15.62
C GLY A 223 12.32 -1.23 -15.66
N GLY A 224 10.99 -1.31 -15.51
CA GLY A 224 10.23 -2.56 -15.57
C GLY A 224 9.07 -2.63 -14.58
N PRO A 225 8.35 -3.77 -14.52
CA PRO A 225 7.25 -3.98 -13.61
C PRO A 225 7.65 -3.75 -12.15
N SER A 226 6.77 -3.10 -11.38
CA SER A 226 7.05 -2.70 -10.02
C SER A 226 5.82 -2.80 -9.13
N SER A 227 6.04 -3.14 -7.86
CA SER A 227 5.02 -3.10 -6.84
C SER A 227 4.70 -1.65 -6.48
N ALA A 228 3.63 -1.12 -7.05
CA ALA A 228 3.24 0.26 -6.84
C ALA A 228 2.46 0.43 -5.53
N THR A 229 1.64 -0.56 -5.17
CA THR A 229 0.83 -0.62 -3.94
C THR A 229 1.29 -1.79 -3.07
N VAL A 230 1.44 -1.53 -1.77
CA VAL A 230 1.94 -2.46 -0.77
C VAL A 230 1.15 -2.33 0.53
N LEU A 231 1.17 -3.38 1.32
CA LEU A 231 0.64 -3.45 2.67
C LEU A 231 1.79 -3.36 3.66
N TYR A 232 1.60 -2.67 4.79
CA TYR A 232 2.62 -2.57 5.84
C TYR A 232 1.98 -2.46 7.22
N ALA A 233 2.75 -2.87 8.23
CA ALA A 233 2.29 -2.95 9.62
C ALA A 233 3.44 -2.64 10.58
N THR A 234 3.10 -2.39 11.84
CA THR A 234 4.10 -2.29 12.92
C THR A 234 4.63 -3.68 13.28
N GLU A 235 5.89 -3.74 13.74
CA GLU A 235 6.46 -4.98 14.28
C GLU A 235 5.64 -5.49 15.48
N LYS A 236 5.15 -4.57 16.33
CA LYS A 236 4.28 -4.86 17.46
C LYS A 236 3.02 -5.64 17.04
N PHE A 237 2.28 -5.16 16.03
CA PHE A 237 1.06 -5.84 15.58
C PHE A 237 1.36 -7.28 15.13
N ARG A 238 2.43 -7.47 14.34
CA ARG A 238 2.86 -8.79 13.85
C ARG A 238 3.25 -9.73 15.01
N ALA A 239 3.95 -9.22 16.02
CA ALA A 239 4.40 -10.00 17.17
C ALA A 239 3.26 -10.38 18.12
N GLU A 240 2.33 -9.45 18.37
CA GLU A 240 1.22 -9.65 19.32
C GLU A 240 0.02 -10.36 18.69
N ASN A 241 -0.10 -10.41 17.36
CA ASN A 241 -1.24 -11.04 16.66
C ASN A 241 -0.78 -12.08 15.62
N PRO A 242 0.06 -13.07 15.98
CA PRO A 242 0.72 -13.94 15.02
C PRO A 242 -0.24 -14.84 14.22
N LYS A 243 -1.41 -15.23 14.76
CA LYS A 243 -2.38 -16.02 13.99
C LYS A 243 -3.28 -15.15 13.14
N THR A 244 -3.70 -13.98 13.63
CA THR A 244 -4.44 -13.00 12.82
C THR A 244 -3.60 -12.51 11.63
N TYR A 245 -2.31 -12.22 11.86
CA TYR A 245 -1.36 -11.85 10.81
C TYR A 245 -1.22 -12.95 9.75
N ARG A 246 -1.04 -14.20 10.18
CA ARG A 246 -0.94 -15.35 9.28
C ARG A 246 -2.22 -15.58 8.49
N ALA A 247 -3.37 -15.47 9.14
CA ALA A 247 -4.67 -15.58 8.48
C ALA A 247 -4.84 -14.50 7.40
N PHE A 248 -4.40 -13.27 7.70
CA PHE A 248 -4.37 -12.19 6.73
C PHE A 248 -3.47 -12.48 5.53
N THR A 249 -2.22 -12.90 5.73
CA THR A 249 -1.32 -13.23 4.61
C THR A 249 -1.80 -14.42 3.79
N SER A 250 -2.38 -15.45 4.42
CA SER A 250 -2.97 -16.60 3.72
C SER A 250 -4.20 -16.20 2.91
N ALA A 251 -5.03 -15.28 3.43
CA ALA A 251 -6.17 -14.75 2.71
C ALA A 251 -5.75 -13.97 1.45
N LEU A 252 -4.67 -13.19 1.52
CA LEU A 252 -4.11 -12.49 0.36
C LEU A 252 -3.61 -13.48 -0.70
N GLN A 253 -2.93 -14.54 -0.29
CA GLN A 253 -2.44 -15.57 -1.20
C GLN A 253 -3.59 -16.27 -1.92
N GLU A 254 -4.63 -16.69 -1.18
CA GLU A 254 -5.83 -17.29 -1.78
C GLU A 254 -6.56 -16.31 -2.71
N ALA A 255 -6.63 -15.02 -2.36
CA ALA A 255 -7.20 -13.99 -3.21
C ALA A 255 -6.42 -13.81 -4.52
N ALA A 256 -5.09 -13.80 -4.47
CA ALA A 256 -4.24 -13.71 -5.66
C ALA A 256 -4.48 -14.90 -6.61
N GLU A 257 -4.55 -16.13 -6.06
CA GLU A 257 -4.86 -17.34 -6.82
C GLU A 257 -6.26 -17.28 -7.44
N TYR A 258 -7.24 -16.80 -6.69
CA TYR A 258 -8.61 -16.62 -7.18
C TYR A 258 -8.64 -15.67 -8.39
N ILE A 259 -7.98 -14.52 -8.30
CA ILE A 259 -7.97 -13.52 -9.37
C ILE A 259 -7.30 -14.07 -10.63
N THR A 260 -6.18 -14.79 -10.48
CA THR A 260 -5.50 -15.43 -11.62
C THR A 260 -6.39 -16.47 -12.30
N LYS A 261 -7.11 -17.29 -11.52
CA LYS A 261 -7.97 -18.37 -12.06
C LYS A 261 -9.33 -17.87 -12.57
N ASN A 262 -9.82 -16.75 -12.04
CA ASN A 262 -11.16 -16.24 -12.29
C ASN A 262 -11.19 -14.70 -12.38
N PRO A 263 -10.59 -14.09 -13.42
CA PRO A 263 -10.55 -12.65 -13.57
C PRO A 263 -11.96 -12.03 -13.75
N GLU A 264 -12.91 -12.76 -14.35
CA GLU A 264 -14.31 -12.33 -14.46
C GLU A 264 -14.98 -12.22 -13.09
N GLY A 265 -14.87 -13.25 -12.26
CA GLY A 265 -15.42 -13.22 -10.90
C GLY A 265 -14.76 -12.15 -10.04
N ALA A 266 -13.45 -11.93 -10.21
CA ALA A 266 -12.75 -10.85 -9.54
C ALA A 266 -13.26 -9.46 -9.98
N ALA A 267 -13.54 -9.25 -11.27
CA ALA A 267 -14.17 -8.03 -11.76
C ALA A 267 -15.56 -7.81 -11.13
N ASP A 268 -16.36 -8.88 -11.02
CA ASP A 268 -17.69 -8.81 -10.39
C ASP A 268 -17.60 -8.47 -8.90
N ILE A 269 -16.61 -9.03 -8.19
CA ILE A 269 -16.33 -8.68 -6.78
C ILE A 269 -15.96 -7.21 -6.65
N TYR A 270 -15.05 -6.71 -7.49
CA TYR A 270 -14.65 -5.30 -7.46
C TYR A 270 -15.85 -4.37 -7.66
N LEU A 271 -16.77 -4.71 -8.57
CA LEU A 271 -17.97 -3.91 -8.83
C LEU A 271 -18.97 -3.92 -7.67
N ARG A 272 -19.05 -5.01 -6.89
CA ARG A 272 -19.93 -5.09 -5.70
C ARG A 272 -19.33 -4.40 -4.48
N THR A 273 -18.02 -4.50 -4.29
CA THR A 273 -17.30 -3.98 -3.11
C THR A 273 -16.81 -2.54 -3.31
N GLY A 274 -16.66 -2.11 -4.56
CA GLY A 274 -16.16 -0.79 -4.94
C GLY A 274 -17.22 0.30 -4.90
N GLN A 275 -16.83 1.51 -4.49
CA GLN A 275 -17.70 2.69 -4.40
C GLN A 275 -17.61 3.59 -5.64
N GLY A 276 -17.44 3.01 -6.83
CA GLY A 276 -17.28 3.77 -8.08
C GLY A 276 -17.85 3.05 -9.29
N SER A 277 -18.36 3.84 -10.25
CA SER A 277 -18.85 3.31 -11.52
C SER A 277 -17.68 3.13 -12.50
N ILE A 278 -17.45 1.90 -12.92
CA ILE A 278 -16.60 1.57 -14.05
C ILE A 278 -17.35 0.60 -14.96
N ASP A 279 -17.21 0.78 -16.26
CA ASP A 279 -17.70 -0.20 -17.22
C ASP A 279 -16.99 -1.56 -17.00
N ARG A 280 -17.78 -2.63 -16.89
CA ARG A 280 -17.25 -3.97 -16.59
C ARG A 280 -16.25 -4.44 -17.64
N LYS A 281 -16.45 -4.10 -18.92
CA LYS A 281 -15.55 -4.51 -19.99
C LYS A 281 -14.20 -3.79 -19.87
N LEU A 282 -14.20 -2.49 -19.55
CA LEU A 282 -12.98 -1.73 -19.25
C LEU A 282 -12.26 -2.28 -18.01
N LEU A 283 -13.00 -2.62 -16.96
CA LEU A 283 -12.40 -3.22 -15.75
C LEU A 283 -11.74 -4.57 -16.07
N LEU A 284 -12.43 -5.43 -16.81
CA LEU A 284 -11.90 -6.74 -17.18
C LEU A 284 -10.67 -6.62 -18.08
N SER A 285 -10.62 -5.65 -19.00
CA SER A 285 -9.43 -5.42 -19.82
C SER A 285 -8.23 -4.98 -18.98
N ILE A 286 -8.45 -4.25 -17.88
CA ILE A 286 -7.39 -3.85 -16.95
C ILE A 286 -6.89 -5.04 -16.12
N ILE A 287 -7.81 -5.85 -15.58
CA ILE A 287 -7.44 -7.04 -14.78
C ILE A 287 -6.66 -8.06 -15.62
N LYS A 288 -6.98 -8.15 -16.92
CA LYS A 288 -6.33 -9.06 -17.87
C LYS A 288 -5.14 -8.42 -18.62
N ASP A 289 -4.79 -7.18 -18.33
CA ASP A 289 -3.67 -6.51 -18.98
C ASP A 289 -2.36 -7.24 -18.64
N PRO A 290 -1.53 -7.64 -19.63
CA PRO A 290 -0.25 -8.32 -19.36
C PRO A 290 0.73 -7.53 -18.50
N ALA A 291 0.60 -6.20 -18.42
CA ALA A 291 1.40 -5.34 -17.55
C ALA A 291 0.93 -5.35 -16.08
N VAL A 292 -0.25 -5.93 -15.81
CA VAL A 292 -0.86 -6.04 -14.48
C VAL A 292 -0.67 -7.45 -13.93
N GLN A 293 -0.22 -7.52 -12.67
CA GLN A 293 -0.05 -8.78 -11.97
C GLN A 293 -0.59 -8.64 -10.54
N PHE A 294 -1.39 -9.58 -10.08
CA PHE A 294 -1.85 -9.63 -8.69
C PHE A 294 -1.01 -10.65 -7.93
N LYS A 295 -0.07 -10.18 -7.10
CA LYS A 295 0.85 -11.04 -6.35
C LYS A 295 1.34 -10.38 -5.07
N LEU A 296 1.78 -11.21 -4.12
CA LEU A 296 2.27 -10.78 -2.80
C LEU A 296 3.75 -10.41 -2.79
N GLU A 297 4.52 -10.96 -3.73
CA GLU A 297 5.97 -10.74 -3.80
C GLU A 297 6.28 -9.28 -4.21
N PRO A 298 7.02 -8.52 -3.39
CA PRO A 298 7.49 -7.19 -3.76
C PRO A 298 8.48 -7.25 -4.94
N GLN A 299 8.31 -6.34 -5.90
CA GLN A 299 9.16 -6.26 -7.09
C GLN A 299 9.58 -4.81 -7.39
N ASN A 300 10.86 -4.63 -7.75
CA ASN A 300 11.43 -3.36 -8.24
C ASN A 300 11.17 -2.15 -7.32
N THR A 301 11.26 -2.34 -6.00
CA THR A 301 11.02 -1.27 -5.01
C THR A 301 12.32 -0.53 -4.62
N PHE A 302 13.46 -1.22 -4.73
CA PHE A 302 14.75 -0.74 -4.23
C PHE A 302 15.30 0.48 -4.98
N LYS A 303 15.00 0.60 -6.28
CA LYS A 303 15.39 1.76 -7.09
C LYS A 303 14.79 3.06 -6.54
N LEU A 304 13.51 3.04 -6.19
CA LEU A 304 12.83 4.20 -5.60
C LEU A 304 13.36 4.48 -4.19
N ALA A 305 13.65 3.44 -3.41
CA ALA A 305 14.22 3.56 -2.07
C ALA A 305 15.61 4.24 -2.09
N THR A 306 16.49 3.79 -2.97
CA THR A 306 17.82 4.39 -3.17
C THR A 306 17.72 5.84 -3.63
N PHE A 307 16.81 6.13 -4.55
CA PHE A 307 16.55 7.48 -5.02
C PHE A 307 16.04 8.40 -3.90
N MET A 308 15.07 7.94 -3.09
CA MET A 308 14.56 8.71 -1.96
C MET A 308 15.67 9.05 -0.96
N HIS A 309 16.62 8.15 -0.72
CA HIS A 309 17.80 8.47 0.09
C HIS A 309 18.71 9.50 -0.60
N SER A 310 18.98 9.35 -1.90
CA SER A 310 19.90 10.27 -2.61
C SER A 310 19.41 11.73 -2.64
N ILE A 311 18.10 11.95 -2.62
CA ILE A 311 17.50 13.30 -2.54
C ILE A 311 17.21 13.76 -1.10
N GLY A 312 17.64 13.01 -0.09
CA GLY A 312 17.43 13.33 1.33
C GLY A 312 15.98 13.19 1.82
N ALA A 313 15.11 12.53 1.05
CA ALA A 313 13.72 12.30 1.42
C ALA A 313 13.55 11.24 2.53
N ILE A 314 14.52 10.33 2.65
CA ILE A 314 14.69 9.41 3.78
C ILE A 314 16.14 9.53 4.26
N LYS A 315 16.37 9.38 5.57
CA LYS A 315 17.70 9.54 6.18
C LYS A 315 18.48 8.23 6.22
N ASN A 316 17.78 7.12 6.43
CA ASN A 316 18.38 5.80 6.51
C ASN A 316 18.56 5.24 5.11
N LYS A 317 19.80 4.86 4.78
CA LYS A 317 20.11 4.22 3.49
C LYS A 317 19.64 2.76 3.52
N PRO A 318 18.69 2.36 2.68
CA PRO A 318 18.38 0.94 2.49
C PRO A 318 19.52 0.26 1.72
N THR A 319 19.82 -0.98 2.08
CA THR A 319 20.79 -1.86 1.43
C THR A 319 20.11 -2.91 0.55
N SER A 320 18.86 -3.26 0.88
CA SER A 320 17.99 -4.12 0.07
C SER A 320 16.52 -3.93 0.43
N ALA A 321 15.61 -4.55 -0.32
CA ALA A 321 14.19 -4.56 0.05
C ALA A 321 13.89 -5.24 1.39
N ARG A 322 14.77 -6.15 1.86
CA ARG A 322 14.64 -6.81 3.18
C ARG A 322 14.75 -5.86 4.37
N ASP A 323 15.33 -4.67 4.17
CA ASP A 323 15.41 -3.68 5.25
C ASP A 323 14.04 -3.09 5.60
N TYR A 324 13.14 -2.99 4.61
CA TYR A 324 11.85 -2.33 4.73
C TYR A 324 10.65 -3.25 4.44
N PHE A 325 10.87 -4.55 4.23
CA PHE A 325 9.85 -5.60 4.27
C PHE A 325 10.11 -6.56 5.44
N PHE A 326 9.06 -7.18 5.96
CA PHE A 326 9.19 -8.33 6.86
C PHE A 326 9.69 -9.54 6.08
N ASP A 327 10.46 -10.40 6.75
CA ASP A 327 11.04 -11.63 6.19
C ASP A 327 10.01 -12.78 6.18
N ASP A 328 8.84 -12.54 5.57
CA ASP A 328 7.85 -13.57 5.32
C ASP A 328 8.17 -14.31 4.02
N GLY A 329 7.72 -15.57 3.87
CA GLY A 329 8.10 -16.42 2.74
C GLY A 329 7.85 -15.82 1.35
N HIS A 330 6.76 -15.07 1.17
CA HIS A 330 6.45 -14.36 -0.09
C HIS A 330 7.28 -13.08 -0.29
N SER A 331 7.86 -12.53 0.77
CA SER A 331 8.71 -11.33 0.74
C SER A 331 10.20 -11.68 0.76
N ALA A 332 10.58 -12.92 1.06
CA ALA A 332 11.97 -13.37 1.15
C ALA A 332 12.76 -13.22 -0.17
N ALA A 333 12.06 -13.23 -1.31
CA ALA A 333 12.63 -13.03 -2.64
C ALA A 333 12.71 -11.54 -3.06
N ALA A 334 12.24 -10.61 -2.22
CA ALA A 334 12.39 -9.18 -2.45
C ALA A 334 13.88 -8.80 -2.39
N ASN A 335 14.53 -8.82 -3.55
CA ASN A 335 15.89 -8.33 -3.78
C ASN A 335 15.82 -6.93 -4.40
#